data_AF-D0LSD9-F1
#
_entry.id   AF-D0LSD9-F1
#
_cell.length_a   1.000
_cell.length_b   1.000
_cell.length_c   1.000
_cell.angle_alpha   90.00
_cell.angle_beta   90.00
_cell.angle_gamma   90.00
#
_symmetry.space_group_name_H-M   'P 1'
#
loop_
_entity.id
_entity.type
_entity.pdbx_description
1 polymer ?
#
loop_
_entity_poly.entity_id
_entity_poly.type
_entity_poly.pdbx_seq_one_letter_code
_entity_poly.pdbx_strand_id
1 'polypeptide(L)'
;MVLDPMSEFDDERLTPADELPWPRLIALLPRLRACAGCERGDADVRETESALRGALHAEFMQPFNWPAWMKAEGTHLWNQPDALQAASLDQLRRLFIALIRGDRFDEGALAAAMRAGTLARMVERAEHLSRAPDA
;
A
#
# COMPACT_ATOMS: atom_id res chain seq x y z
N MET A 1 -5.09 22.81 -30.09
CA MET A 1 -5.18 22.86 -28.63
C MET A 1 -5.04 21.42 -28.16
N VAL A 2 -3.80 21.00 -27.88
CA VAL A 2 -3.54 19.64 -27.38
C VAL A 2 -3.91 19.71 -25.91
N LEU A 3 -5.03 19.10 -25.55
CA LEU A 3 -5.33 18.82 -24.15
C LEU A 3 -4.20 17.90 -23.68
N ASP A 4 -3.39 18.38 -22.75
CA ASP A 4 -2.40 17.56 -22.07
C ASP A 4 -3.18 16.52 -21.25
N PRO A 5 -3.16 15.21 -21.60
CA PRO A 5 -3.98 14.21 -20.93
C PRO A 5 -3.49 13.89 -19.51
N MET A 6 -2.52 14.64 -18.99
CA MET A 6 -1.97 14.48 -17.64
C MET A 6 -2.26 15.67 -16.71
N SER A 7 -3.00 16.69 -17.18
CA SER A 7 -3.28 17.91 -16.42
C SER A 7 -4.60 17.88 -15.61
N GLU A 8 -5.37 16.78 -15.64
CA GLU A 8 -6.67 16.69 -14.94
C GLU A 8 -6.60 16.02 -13.56
N PHE A 9 -5.43 16.03 -12.90
CA PHE A 9 -5.30 15.58 -11.50
C PHE A 9 -5.44 16.73 -10.50
N ASP A 10 -6.17 17.78 -10.87
CA ASP A 10 -6.48 18.91 -9.99
C ASP A 10 -7.53 18.50 -8.94
N ASP A 11 -7.07 18.40 -7.69
CA ASP A 11 -7.76 18.80 -6.45
C ASP A 11 -9.23 18.36 -6.25
N GLU A 12 -9.63 17.17 -6.72
CA GLU A 12 -10.82 16.51 -6.19
C GLU A 12 -10.50 16.11 -4.75
N ARG A 13 -11.07 16.82 -3.75
CA ARG A 13 -10.87 16.65 -2.30
C ARG A 13 -10.39 15.24 -1.95
N LEU A 14 -9.07 15.07 -1.90
CA LEU A 14 -8.48 13.77 -1.60
C LEU A 14 -8.92 13.42 -0.19
N THR A 15 -9.40 12.19 0.02
CA THR A 15 -9.71 11.75 1.38
C THR A 15 -8.39 11.81 2.15
N PRO A 16 -8.31 12.60 3.24
CA PRO A 16 -7.13 12.65 4.07
C PRO A 16 -6.75 11.24 4.51
N ALA A 17 -5.45 10.95 4.57
CA ALA A 17 -5.01 9.59 4.83
C ALA A 17 -5.51 9.10 6.19
N ASP A 18 -5.58 9.95 7.20
CA ASP A 18 -6.13 9.69 8.54
C ASP A 18 -7.64 9.38 8.56
N GLU A 19 -8.40 9.84 7.56
CA GLU A 19 -9.84 9.56 7.43
C GLU A 19 -10.12 8.24 6.69
N LEU A 20 -9.10 7.59 6.13
CA LEU A 20 -9.27 6.30 5.46
C LEU A 20 -9.57 5.18 6.48
N PRO A 21 -10.35 4.16 6.10
CA PRO A 21 -10.67 3.01 6.94
C PRO A 21 -9.49 2.03 7.05
N TRP A 22 -8.37 2.51 7.59
CA TRP A 22 -7.24 1.70 8.06
C TRP A 22 -7.64 0.51 8.93
N PRO A 23 -8.68 0.57 9.79
CA PRO A 23 -9.11 -0.61 10.54
C PRO A 23 -9.40 -1.84 9.68
N ARG A 24 -9.86 -1.66 8.42
CA ARG A 24 -10.08 -2.78 7.49
C ARG A 24 -8.78 -3.46 7.07
N LEU A 25 -7.72 -2.67 6.83
CA LEU A 25 -6.39 -3.18 6.52
C LEU A 25 -5.73 -3.78 7.77
N ILE A 26 -5.86 -3.12 8.91
CA ILE A 26 -5.32 -3.57 10.21
C ILE A 26 -5.93 -4.93 10.60
N ALA A 27 -7.21 -5.16 10.32
CA ALA A 27 -7.85 -6.45 10.57
C ALA A 27 -7.21 -7.63 9.80
N LEU A 28 -6.48 -7.35 8.71
CA LEU A 28 -5.76 -8.36 7.93
C LEU A 28 -4.36 -8.66 8.48
N LEU A 29 -3.86 -7.89 9.44
CA LEU A 29 -2.50 -8.02 9.95
C LEU A 29 -2.14 -9.43 10.45
N PRO A 30 -3.00 -10.17 11.19
CA PRO A 30 -2.68 -11.54 11.56
C PRO A 30 -2.44 -12.47 10.36
N ARG A 31 -3.22 -12.29 9.28
CA ARG A 31 -3.09 -13.05 8.04
C ARG A 31 -1.80 -12.69 7.29
N LEU A 32 -1.49 -11.40 7.23
CA LEU A 32 -0.26 -10.90 6.60
C LEU A 32 1.00 -11.38 7.33
N ARG A 33 0.96 -11.45 8.67
CA ARG A 33 2.05 -12.03 9.48
C ARG A 33 2.20 -13.52 9.24
N ALA A 34 1.09 -14.27 9.20
CA ALA A 34 1.11 -15.69 8.91
C ALA A 34 1.64 -15.98 7.49
N CYS A 35 1.36 -15.10 6.53
CA CYS A 35 1.88 -15.19 5.17
C CYS A 35 3.37 -14.85 5.04
N ALA A 36 3.97 -14.18 6.02
CA ALA A 36 5.39 -13.85 5.97
C ALA A 36 6.23 -15.13 6.09
N GLY A 37 7.01 -15.43 5.06
CA GLY A 37 7.76 -16.69 4.95
C GLY A 37 7.03 -17.83 4.23
N CYS A 38 5.80 -17.63 3.76
CA CYS A 38 5.10 -18.61 2.93
C CYS A 38 5.84 -18.93 1.63
N GLU A 39 5.56 -20.10 1.06
CA GLU A 39 6.07 -20.53 -0.22
C GLU A 39 5.23 -19.96 -1.38
N ARG A 40 5.78 -20.01 -2.59
CA ARG A 40 5.06 -19.55 -3.79
C ARG A 40 3.92 -20.54 -4.08
N GLY A 41 2.68 -20.05 -4.05
CA GLY A 41 1.50 -20.85 -4.43
C GLY A 41 0.65 -21.34 -3.27
N ASP A 42 1.03 -21.01 -2.03
CA ASP A 42 0.23 -21.29 -0.83
C ASP A 42 -1.18 -20.68 -0.96
N ALA A 43 -2.20 -21.47 -0.62
CA ALA A 43 -3.60 -21.02 -0.64
C ALA A 43 -3.80 -19.79 0.25
N ASP A 44 -3.09 -19.75 1.38
CA ASP A 44 -3.09 -18.65 2.33
C ASP A 44 -2.63 -17.33 1.70
N VAL A 45 -1.66 -17.37 0.78
CA VAL A 45 -1.17 -16.19 0.06
C VAL A 45 -2.26 -15.67 -0.88
N ARG A 46 -2.91 -16.54 -1.67
CA ARG A 46 -3.97 -16.11 -2.61
C ARG A 46 -5.18 -15.56 -1.87
N GLU A 47 -5.60 -16.21 -0.79
CA GLU A 47 -6.76 -15.78 -0.01
C GLU A 47 -6.48 -14.44 0.67
N THR A 48 -5.28 -14.27 1.23
CA THR A 48 -4.89 -13.02 1.88
C THR A 48 -4.69 -11.89 0.86
N GLU A 49 -4.20 -12.19 -0.34
CA GLU A 49 -4.12 -11.23 -1.44
C GLU A 49 -5.51 -10.74 -1.85
N SER A 50 -6.45 -11.68 -2.04
CA SER A 50 -7.84 -11.35 -2.36
C SER A 50 -8.49 -10.50 -1.26
N ALA A 51 -8.26 -10.85 0.02
CA ALA A 51 -8.77 -10.09 1.15
C ALA A 51 -8.17 -8.67 1.19
N LEU A 52 -6.86 -8.52 0.93
CA LEU A 52 -6.19 -7.23 0.86
C LEU A 52 -6.76 -6.35 -0.26
N ARG A 53 -6.91 -6.91 -1.46
CA ARG A 53 -7.52 -6.20 -2.59
C ARG A 53 -8.96 -5.79 -2.30
N GLY A 54 -9.73 -6.63 -1.59
CA GLY A 54 -11.10 -6.30 -1.16
C GLY A 54 -11.15 -5.25 -0.04
N ALA A 55 -10.16 -5.19 0.84
CA ALA A 55 -10.06 -4.18 1.90
C ALA A 55 -9.63 -2.81 1.36
N LEU A 56 -8.82 -2.78 0.30
CA LEU A 56 -8.49 -1.57 -0.43
C LEU A 56 -9.69 -1.10 -1.27
N HIS A 57 -10.32 -0.02 -0.82
CA HIS A 57 -11.47 0.57 -1.51
C HIS A 57 -11.06 1.75 -2.40
N ALA A 58 -12.03 2.31 -3.13
CA ALA A 58 -11.79 3.34 -4.13
C ALA A 58 -11.07 4.57 -3.57
N GLU A 59 -11.41 4.99 -2.34
CA GLU A 59 -10.80 6.13 -1.70
C GLU A 59 -9.35 5.86 -1.30
N PHE A 60 -8.87 4.62 -1.09
CA PHE A 60 -7.41 4.39 -1.04
C PHE A 60 -6.77 4.63 -2.40
N MET A 61 -7.44 4.19 -3.47
CA MET A 61 -6.89 4.07 -4.83
C MET A 61 -6.94 5.37 -5.66
N GLN A 62 -6.87 6.53 -4.99
CA GLN A 62 -6.90 7.83 -5.64
C GLN A 62 -5.73 8.01 -6.63
N PRO A 63 -5.96 8.74 -7.73
CA PRO A 63 -4.97 8.88 -8.78
C PRO A 63 -3.79 9.74 -8.32
N PHE A 64 -2.58 9.28 -8.67
CA PHE A 64 -1.36 10.08 -8.65
C PHE A 64 -0.34 9.48 -9.62
N ASN A 65 0.75 10.20 -9.90
CA ASN A 65 1.85 9.73 -10.75
C ASN A 65 2.74 8.70 -10.02
N TRP A 66 2.18 7.52 -9.76
CA TRP A 66 2.85 6.43 -9.04
C TRP A 66 4.17 5.97 -9.69
N PRO A 67 4.34 5.92 -11.04
CA PRO A 67 5.61 5.52 -11.62
C PRO A 67 6.72 6.53 -11.34
N ALA A 68 6.43 7.83 -11.47
CA ALA A 68 7.41 8.87 -11.17
C ALA A 68 7.74 8.92 -9.66
N TRP A 69 6.72 8.76 -8.82
CA TRP A 69 6.90 8.74 -7.37
C TRP A 69 7.72 7.53 -6.90
N MET A 70 7.48 6.33 -7.45
CA MET A 70 8.29 5.14 -7.17
C MET A 70 9.76 5.35 -7.53
N LYS A 71 10.09 6.07 -8.62
CA LYS A 71 11.48 6.35 -9.00
C LYS A 71 12.21 7.31 -8.05
N ALA A 72 11.48 8.05 -7.23
CA ALA A 72 12.01 8.97 -6.25
C ALA A 72 11.84 8.40 -4.84
N GLU A 73 10.86 8.92 -4.11
CA GLU A 73 10.60 8.60 -2.70
C GLU A 73 10.17 7.14 -2.47
N GLY A 74 9.35 6.58 -3.35
CA GLY A 74 8.79 5.24 -3.15
C GLY A 74 9.84 4.14 -3.10
N THR A 75 10.90 4.24 -3.92
CA THR A 75 12.05 3.31 -3.90
C THR A 75 12.79 3.36 -2.57
N HIS A 76 12.96 4.55 -1.99
CA HIS A 76 13.63 4.71 -0.70
C HIS A 76 12.82 4.03 0.41
N LEU A 77 11.52 4.31 0.48
CA LEU A 77 10.61 3.69 1.47
C LEU A 77 10.53 2.17 1.30
N TRP A 78 10.55 1.66 0.06
CA TRP A 78 10.46 0.22 -0.20
C TRP A 78 11.73 -0.55 0.19
N ASN A 79 12.90 0.04 -0.06
CA ASN A 79 14.19 -0.65 0.12
C ASN A 79 14.82 -0.42 1.50
N GLN A 80 14.41 0.62 2.23
CA GLN A 80 14.98 0.97 3.54
C GLN A 80 13.98 0.67 4.66
N PRO A 81 14.21 -0.39 5.47
CA PRO A 81 13.32 -0.75 6.56
C PRO A 81 13.05 0.41 7.54
N ASP A 82 14.08 1.19 7.86
CA ASP A 82 13.95 2.32 8.78
C ASP A 82 13.08 3.45 8.21
N ALA A 83 13.19 3.70 6.90
CA ALA A 83 12.36 4.68 6.21
C ALA A 83 10.89 4.24 6.19
N LEU A 84 10.63 2.94 5.99
CA LEU A 84 9.29 2.38 6.06
C LEU A 84 8.68 2.54 7.47
N GLN A 85 9.48 2.35 8.52
CA GLN A 85 9.03 2.50 9.90
C GLN A 85 8.79 3.97 10.29
N ALA A 86 9.41 4.92 9.60
CA ALA A 86 9.15 6.34 9.77
C ALA A 86 7.98 6.85 8.90
N ALA A 87 7.49 6.05 7.95
CA ALA A 87 6.53 6.50 6.95
C ALA A 87 5.21 7.01 7.56
N SER A 88 4.60 8.01 6.93
CA SER A 88 3.27 8.55 7.25
C SER A 88 2.14 7.70 6.64
N LEU A 89 0.90 7.91 7.07
CA LEU A 89 -0.27 7.24 6.49
C LEU A 89 -0.40 7.52 4.97
N ASP A 90 -0.09 8.73 4.51
CA ASP A 90 -0.12 9.08 3.09
C ASP A 90 0.95 8.33 2.29
N GLN A 91 2.17 8.25 2.82
CA GLN A 91 3.25 7.49 2.20
C GLN A 91 2.91 6.00 2.12
N LEU A 92 2.35 5.41 3.19
CA LEU A 92 1.91 4.02 3.20
C LEU A 92 0.79 3.79 2.17
N ARG A 93 -0.19 4.69 2.10
CA ARG A 93 -1.24 4.64 1.09
C ARG A 93 -0.67 4.65 -0.33
N ARG A 94 0.25 5.57 -0.63
CA ARG A 94 0.93 5.63 -1.95
C ARG A 94 1.66 4.33 -2.28
N LEU A 95 2.34 3.71 -1.30
CA LEU A 95 2.98 2.40 -1.47
C LEU A 95 1.96 1.31 -1.82
N PHE A 96 0.81 1.23 -1.12
CA PHE A 96 -0.25 0.26 -1.45
C PHE A 96 -0.75 0.43 -2.88
N ILE A 97 -1.04 1.68 -3.29
CA ILE A 97 -1.50 1.97 -4.65
C ILE A 97 -0.44 1.57 -5.68
N ALA A 98 0.82 1.97 -5.45
CA ALA A 98 1.92 1.67 -6.35
C ALA A 98 2.14 0.16 -6.49
N LEU A 99 2.05 -0.60 -5.40
CA LEU A 99 2.19 -2.05 -5.41
C LEU A 99 1.04 -2.73 -6.16
N ILE A 100 -0.21 -2.36 -5.88
CA ILE A 100 -1.40 -2.95 -6.52
C ILE A 100 -1.46 -2.62 -8.01
N ARG A 101 -1.08 -1.40 -8.40
CA ARG A 101 -1.03 -0.98 -9.81
C ARG A 101 0.18 -1.59 -10.52
N GLY A 102 1.32 -1.66 -9.84
CA GLY A 102 2.57 -2.25 -10.35
C GLY A 102 2.45 -3.75 -10.61
N ASP A 103 1.70 -4.47 -9.77
CA ASP A 103 1.45 -5.91 -9.91
C ASP A 103 0.72 -6.28 -11.22
N ARG A 104 0.08 -5.30 -11.90
CA ARG A 104 -0.48 -5.49 -13.26
C ARG A 104 0.59 -5.63 -14.35
N PHE A 105 1.81 -5.17 -14.07
CA PHE A 105 2.95 -5.20 -14.99
C PHE A 105 3.99 -6.25 -14.59
N ASP A 106 4.00 -6.66 -13.32
CA ASP A 106 4.84 -7.71 -12.76
C ASP A 106 3.98 -8.66 -11.93
N GLU A 107 3.43 -9.68 -12.59
CA GLU A 107 2.47 -10.60 -12.00
C GLU A 107 3.09 -11.34 -10.80
N GLY A 108 2.50 -11.15 -9.62
CA GLY A 108 2.95 -11.78 -8.38
C GLY A 108 3.90 -10.92 -7.54
N ALA A 109 4.14 -9.66 -7.93
CA ALA A 109 4.84 -8.68 -7.10
C ALA A 109 4.15 -8.47 -5.75
N LEU A 110 2.81 -8.44 -5.74
CA LEU A 110 2.02 -8.32 -4.51
C LEU A 110 2.19 -9.55 -3.61
N ALA A 111 2.04 -10.75 -4.18
CA ALA A 111 2.25 -12.01 -3.47
C ALA A 111 3.70 -12.14 -2.95
N ALA A 112 4.69 -11.64 -3.69
CA ALA A 112 6.07 -11.60 -3.24
C ALA A 112 6.26 -10.65 -2.05
N ALA A 113 5.65 -9.46 -2.08
CA ALA A 113 5.70 -8.51 -0.97
C ALA A 113 5.01 -9.04 0.30
N MET A 114 3.95 -9.83 0.15
CA MET A 114 3.32 -10.55 1.27
C MET A 114 4.27 -11.56 1.89
N ARG A 115 4.85 -12.45 1.07
CA ARG A 115 5.78 -13.49 1.55
C ARG A 115 7.04 -12.90 2.17
N ALA A 116 7.51 -11.75 1.67
CA ALA A 116 8.63 -11.01 2.25
C ALA A 116 8.28 -10.28 3.57
N GLY A 117 7.01 -10.28 4.00
CA GLY A 117 6.55 -9.57 5.20
C GLY A 117 6.54 -8.05 5.07
N THR A 118 6.77 -7.49 3.87
CA THR A 118 6.73 -6.03 3.65
C THR A 118 5.32 -5.48 3.87
N LEU A 119 4.29 -6.18 3.40
CA LEU A 119 2.90 -5.77 3.62
C LEU A 119 2.49 -5.82 5.10
N ALA A 120 2.98 -6.80 5.86
CA ALA A 120 2.76 -6.85 7.30
C ALA A 120 3.35 -5.61 7.97
N ARG A 121 4.62 -5.27 7.67
CA ARG A 121 5.29 -4.07 8.22
C ARG A 121 4.57 -2.76 7.87
N MET A 122 4.06 -2.63 6.65
CA MET A 122 3.26 -1.47 6.24
C MET A 122 1.99 -1.32 7.08
N VAL A 123 1.25 -2.42 7.29
CA VAL A 123 0.02 -2.42 8.09
C VAL A 123 0.31 -2.21 9.58
N GLU A 124 1.41 -2.75 10.11
CA GLU A 124 1.85 -2.50 11.48
C GLU A 124 2.15 -1.01 11.72
N ARG A 125 2.82 -0.37 10.76
CA ARG A 125 3.08 1.07 10.84
C ARG A 125 1.77 1.87 10.82
N ALA A 126 0.83 1.50 9.94
CA ALA A 126 -0.49 2.12 9.90
C ALA A 126 -1.25 1.93 11.22
N GLU A 127 -1.22 0.72 11.80
CA GLU A 127 -1.82 0.44 13.11
C GLU A 127 -1.24 1.34 14.20
N HIS A 128 0.08 1.49 14.24
CA HIS A 128 0.75 2.34 15.22
C HIS A 128 0.28 3.80 15.11
N LEU A 129 0.22 4.34 13.88
CA LEU A 129 -0.23 5.70 13.62
C LEU A 129 -1.72 5.91 13.89
N SER A 130 -2.58 4.92 13.62
CA SER A 130 -4.02 4.99 13.94
C SER A 130 -4.30 4.94 15.45
N ARG A 131 -3.39 4.38 16.26
CA ARG A 131 -3.51 4.32 17.72
C ARG A 131 -2.92 5.53 18.43
N ALA A 132 -1.94 6.20 17.81
CA ALA A 132 -1.31 7.41 18.30
C ALA A 132 -1.59 8.56 17.32
N PRO A 133 -2.78 9.19 17.38
CA PRO A 133 -3.02 10.43 16.66
C PRO A 133 -2.13 11.51 17.28
N ASP A 134 -1.01 11.78 16.63
CA ASP A 134 -0.02 12.83 16.90
C ASP A 134 0.72 12.76 18.25
N ALA A 135 2.03 12.54 18.14
CA ALA A 135 3.02 13.08 19.08
C ALA A 135 3.79 14.20 18.35
#